data_AF-A0A382T5J1-F1
#
_entry.id   AF-A0A382T5J1-F1
#
_cell.length_a   1.000
_cell.length_b   1.000
_cell.length_c   1.000
_cell.angle_alpha   90.00
_cell.angle_beta   90.00
_cell.angle_gamma   90.00
#
_symmetry.space_group_name_H-M   'P 1'
#
loop_
_entity.id
_entity.type
_entity.pdbx_description
1 polymer ?
#
loop_
_entity_poly.entity_id
_entity_poly.type
_entity_poly.pdbx_seq_one_letter_code
_entity_poly.pdbx_strand_id
1 'polypeptide(L)'
;LDVRDGRVADYRYRLLPIFANLLPPDPQMASFIETVREPFKQQLETVLATTETTLYRRGNFIGTFDQVIVDALMSVRGADIAFSPGFRWGTSLLPGDAITVEHVMDQTGITYAKSTLNEMTGEMIKLVLEDIADNLFNPDPYYQMGGDMVRVGGLRYAIDPMAPIGERLSDLELNGKPIDPARTYKVAGWASVNPQPDELPDIWDVVAEYLRDQKVIRDVTPNIPKVKGIAANPGFVASGS
;
A
#
# COMPACT_ATOMS: atom_id res chain seq x y z
N LEU A 1 -8.16 -7.13 33.89
CA LEU A 1 -8.60 -8.54 33.91
C LEU A 1 -8.87 -8.91 35.36
N ASP A 2 -9.92 -9.68 35.61
CA ASP A 2 -10.18 -10.36 36.88
C ASP A 2 -9.88 -11.85 36.67
N VAL A 3 -8.95 -12.42 37.44
CA VAL A 3 -8.48 -13.80 37.28
C VAL A 3 -8.67 -14.52 38.61
N ARG A 4 -9.39 -15.64 38.59
CA ARG A 4 -9.73 -16.45 39.77
C ARG A 4 -9.56 -17.92 39.44
N ASP A 5 -8.94 -18.68 40.35
CA ASP A 5 -8.74 -20.13 40.22
C ASP A 5 -8.14 -20.56 38.87
N GLY A 6 -7.20 -19.75 38.34
CA GLY A 6 -6.55 -20.02 37.05
C GLY A 6 -7.39 -19.71 35.82
N ARG A 7 -8.55 -19.04 35.96
CA ARG A 7 -9.45 -18.66 34.85
C ARG A 7 -9.72 -17.16 34.84
N VAL A 8 -9.90 -16.59 33.65
CA VAL A 8 -10.40 -15.22 33.50
C VAL A 8 -11.87 -15.20 33.90
N ALA A 9 -12.19 -14.50 34.99
CA ALA A 9 -13.54 -14.36 35.52
C ALA A 9 -14.29 -13.17 34.91
N ASP A 10 -13.57 -12.07 34.61
CA ASP A 10 -14.13 -10.87 34.00
C ASP A 10 -13.04 -10.03 33.30
N TYR A 11 -13.44 -9.14 32.39
CA TYR A 11 -12.56 -8.15 31.79
C TYR A 11 -13.26 -6.81 31.54
N ARG A 12 -12.47 -5.73 31.61
CA ARG A 12 -12.91 -4.40 31.21
C ARG A 12 -11.93 -3.88 30.17
N TYR A 13 -12.49 -3.45 29.04
CA TYR A 13 -11.71 -2.93 27.92
C TYR A 13 -12.01 -1.44 27.72
N ARG A 14 -10.97 -0.67 27.42
CA ARG A 14 -11.05 0.74 27.01
C ARG A 14 -10.00 0.99 25.94
N LEU A 15 -10.39 1.65 24.85
CA LEU A 15 -9.46 2.22 23.89
C LEU A 15 -9.13 3.65 24.33
N LEU A 16 -7.88 3.91 24.69
CA LEU A 16 -7.42 5.25 25.06
C LEU A 16 -6.66 5.85 23.87
N PRO A 17 -7.16 6.94 23.26
CA PRO A 17 -6.46 7.59 22.15
C PRO A 17 -5.20 8.29 22.65
N ILE A 18 -4.12 8.22 21.87
CA ILE A 18 -2.86 8.91 22.14
C ILE A 18 -2.83 10.19 21.31
N PHE A 19 -3.14 11.32 21.93
CA PHE A 19 -3.08 12.64 21.31
C PHE A 19 -1.85 13.40 21.84
N ALA A 20 -0.80 13.52 21.04
CA ALA A 20 0.48 14.12 21.47
C ALA A 20 0.34 15.57 21.95
N ASN A 21 -0.64 16.32 21.44
CA ASN A 21 -0.94 17.69 21.87
C ASN A 21 -1.69 17.77 23.22
N LEU A 22 -2.16 16.65 23.77
CA LEU A 22 -2.89 16.58 25.04
C LEU A 22 -2.10 15.85 26.15
N LEU A 23 -0.91 15.34 25.84
CA LEU A 23 -0.08 14.55 26.75
C LEU A 23 1.31 15.18 26.86
N PRO A 24 1.87 15.35 28.07
CA PRO A 24 3.26 15.78 28.21
C PRO A 24 4.19 14.69 27.65
N PRO A 25 5.22 15.04 26.86
CA PRO A 25 6.20 14.07 26.40
C PRO A 25 7.04 13.57 27.59
N ASP A 26 7.45 12.30 27.53
CA ASP A 26 8.47 11.78 28.44
C ASP A 26 9.84 12.42 28.11
N PRO A 27 10.48 13.16 29.03
CA PRO A 27 11.70 13.89 28.71
C PRO A 27 12.88 12.99 28.34
N GLN A 28 12.99 11.80 28.96
CA GLN A 28 14.08 10.87 28.69
C GLN A 28 13.94 10.27 27.29
N MET A 29 12.73 9.89 26.91
CA MET A 29 12.44 9.34 25.59
C MET A 29 12.60 10.40 24.49
N ALA A 30 12.13 11.63 24.73
CA ALA A 30 12.31 12.73 23.78
C ALA A 30 13.80 12.96 23.47
N SER A 31 14.64 13.07 24.51
CA SER A 31 16.10 13.25 24.35
C SER A 31 16.77 12.06 23.64
N PHE A 32 16.32 10.83 23.93
CA PHE A 32 16.81 9.65 23.24
C PHE A 32 16.48 9.66 21.74
N ILE A 33 15.23 9.97 21.38
CA ILE A 33 14.78 10.06 19.99
C ILE A 33 15.58 11.12 19.23
N GLU A 34 15.76 12.31 19.80
CA GLU A 34 16.58 13.37 19.21
C GLU A 34 18.01 12.88 18.95
N THR A 35 18.64 12.24 19.93
CA THR A 35 20.01 11.73 19.81
C THR A 35 20.15 10.70 18.70
N VAL A 36 19.21 9.75 18.58
CA VAL A 36 19.24 8.71 17.54
C VAL A 36 19.00 9.29 16.15
N ARG A 37 18.16 10.33 16.05
CA ARG A 37 17.77 10.93 14.77
C ARG A 37 18.78 11.95 14.26
N GLU A 38 19.57 12.57 15.13
CA GLU A 38 20.49 13.66 14.79
C GLU A 38 21.34 13.39 13.54
N PRO A 39 21.96 12.20 13.35
CA PRO A 39 22.77 11.93 12.16
C PRO A 39 21.99 11.90 10.84
N PHE A 40 20.69 11.66 10.90
CA PHE A 40 19.82 11.46 9.73
C PHE A 40 18.81 12.58 9.52
N LYS A 41 18.70 13.51 10.49
CA LYS A 41 17.66 14.53 10.54
C LYS A 41 17.55 15.32 9.24
N GLN A 42 18.67 15.81 8.71
CA GLN A 42 18.69 16.56 7.46
C GLN A 42 18.13 15.74 6.28
N GLN A 43 18.50 14.47 6.19
CA GLN A 43 18.01 13.58 5.13
C GLN A 43 16.51 13.33 5.29
N LEU A 44 16.07 12.95 6.50
CA LEU A 44 14.67 12.64 6.81
C LEU A 44 13.73 13.83 6.58
N GLU A 45 14.16 15.03 6.97
CA GLU A 45 13.39 16.28 6.83
C GLU A 45 13.48 16.90 5.43
N THR A 46 14.24 16.31 4.51
CA THR A 46 14.32 16.81 3.13
C THR A 46 12.96 16.72 2.45
N VAL A 47 12.42 17.87 2.05
CA VAL A 47 11.15 17.98 1.32
C VAL A 47 11.33 17.55 -0.13
N LEU A 48 10.48 16.64 -0.59
CA LEU A 48 10.45 16.12 -1.95
C LEU A 48 9.34 16.75 -2.79
N ALA A 49 8.17 16.97 -2.17
CA ALA A 49 6.99 17.55 -2.78
C ALA A 49 6.04 18.14 -1.72
N THR A 50 4.89 18.66 -2.15
CA THR A 50 3.73 18.97 -1.30
C THR A 50 2.51 18.21 -1.81
N THR A 51 1.45 18.07 -0.99
CA THR A 51 0.19 17.46 -1.44
C THR A 51 -0.98 18.44 -1.33
N GLU A 52 -1.88 18.45 -2.31
CA GLU A 52 -3.16 19.19 -2.28
C GLU A 52 -4.35 18.26 -1.97
N THR A 53 -4.10 16.95 -1.81
CA THR A 53 -5.09 15.94 -1.45
C THR A 53 -4.64 15.15 -0.22
N THR A 54 -5.59 14.52 0.48
CA THR A 54 -5.25 13.60 1.57
C THR A 54 -4.55 12.38 1.02
N LEU A 55 -3.35 12.08 1.51
CA LEU A 55 -2.61 10.86 1.21
C LEU A 55 -2.71 9.91 2.39
N TYR A 56 -3.27 8.72 2.16
CA TYR A 56 -3.37 7.68 3.18
C TYR A 56 -2.96 6.31 2.61
N ARG A 57 -2.51 5.43 3.51
CA ARG A 57 -2.01 4.10 3.16
C ARG A 57 -3.05 2.99 3.26
N ARG A 58 -3.83 2.96 4.34
CA ARG A 58 -4.68 1.80 4.64
C ARG A 58 -5.93 1.76 3.76
N GLY A 59 -6.08 0.66 3.04
CA GLY A 59 -7.28 0.31 2.26
C GLY A 59 -7.21 -1.15 1.84
N ASN A 60 -8.36 -1.82 1.72
CA ASN A 60 -8.39 -3.24 1.30
C ASN A 60 -7.79 -3.44 -0.09
N PHE A 61 -7.98 -2.46 -0.99
CA PHE A 61 -7.48 -2.51 -2.36
C PHE A 61 -6.38 -1.50 -2.63
N ILE A 62 -6.59 -0.24 -2.25
CA ILE A 62 -5.64 0.85 -2.51
C ILE A 62 -5.94 2.07 -1.62
N GLY A 63 -4.91 2.76 -1.15
CA GLY A 63 -4.99 4.11 -0.59
C GLY A 63 -4.48 5.19 -1.57
N THR A 64 -4.70 6.47 -1.28
CA THR A 64 -4.21 7.54 -2.17
C THR A 64 -2.68 7.67 -2.16
N PHE A 65 -2.00 7.36 -1.05
CA PHE A 65 -0.52 7.30 -1.08
C PHE A 65 -0.06 6.11 -1.95
N ASP A 66 -0.79 5.00 -1.91
CA ASP A 66 -0.47 3.85 -2.76
C ASP A 66 -0.57 4.16 -4.25
N GLN A 67 -1.55 4.98 -4.62
CA GLN A 67 -1.69 5.46 -6.00
C GLN A 67 -0.42 6.21 -6.42
N VAL A 68 0.09 7.11 -5.58
CA VAL A 68 1.37 7.81 -5.82
C VAL A 68 2.53 6.83 -5.99
N ILE A 69 2.59 5.76 -5.19
CA ILE A 69 3.67 4.75 -5.28
C ILE A 69 3.59 3.99 -6.60
N VAL A 70 2.41 3.53 -7.00
CA VAL A 70 2.26 2.80 -8.28
C VAL A 70 2.44 3.71 -9.49
N ASP A 71 2.07 4.98 -9.40
CA ASP A 71 2.33 5.98 -10.44
C ASP A 71 3.82 6.27 -10.57
N ALA A 72 4.55 6.38 -9.44
CA ALA A 72 6.00 6.52 -9.44
C ALA A 72 6.69 5.30 -10.08
N LEU A 73 6.26 4.08 -9.72
CA LEU A 73 6.75 2.85 -10.32
C LEU A 73 6.55 2.85 -11.84
N MET A 74 5.34 3.18 -12.33
CA MET A 74 5.08 3.22 -13.77
C MET A 74 5.91 4.29 -14.48
N SER A 75 5.93 5.51 -13.93
CA SER A 75 6.60 6.66 -14.54
C SER A 75 8.11 6.51 -14.59
N VAL A 76 8.75 6.16 -13.47
CA VAL A 76 10.22 6.12 -13.35
C VAL A 76 10.79 4.82 -13.92
N ARG A 77 10.06 3.70 -13.80
CA ARG A 77 10.52 2.40 -14.35
C ARG A 77 10.08 2.15 -15.79
N GLY A 78 9.17 2.95 -16.34
CA GLY A 78 8.64 2.75 -17.68
C GLY A 78 7.82 1.47 -17.81
N ALA A 79 6.98 1.19 -16.81
CA ALA A 79 6.12 0.00 -16.77
C ALA A 79 4.72 0.28 -17.34
N ASP A 80 4.10 -0.75 -17.89
CA ASP A 80 2.69 -0.72 -18.31
C ASP A 80 1.75 -0.83 -17.10
N ILE A 81 2.14 -1.65 -16.13
CA ILE A 81 1.39 -2.00 -14.92
C ILE A 81 2.35 -1.94 -13.73
N ALA A 82 1.85 -1.59 -12.54
CA ALA A 82 2.64 -1.63 -11.32
C ALA A 82 1.92 -2.39 -10.20
N PHE A 83 2.69 -3.12 -9.40
CA PHE A 83 2.26 -3.81 -8.20
C PHE A 83 3.00 -3.29 -6.97
N SER A 84 2.25 -2.86 -5.97
CA SER A 84 2.79 -2.46 -4.66
C SER A 84 2.16 -3.31 -3.55
N PRO A 85 2.96 -3.84 -2.60
CA PRO A 85 2.49 -4.77 -1.59
C PRO A 85 1.44 -4.14 -0.69
N GLY A 86 0.57 -5.00 -0.17
CA GLY A 86 -0.62 -4.61 0.56
C GLY A 86 -0.40 -4.17 2.01
N PHE A 87 0.69 -3.46 2.32
CA PHE A 87 1.06 -3.19 3.71
C PHE A 87 0.08 -2.25 4.42
N ARG A 88 -0.15 -2.55 5.70
CA ARG A 88 -1.07 -1.82 6.59
C ARG A 88 -0.41 -0.71 7.41
N TRP A 89 0.92 -0.67 7.45
CA TRP A 89 1.70 0.38 8.10
C TRP A 89 1.99 1.51 7.13
N GLY A 90 2.08 2.72 7.67
CA GLY A 90 2.29 3.97 6.95
C GLY A 90 1.56 5.14 7.61
N THR A 91 2.08 6.35 7.41
CA THR A 91 1.48 7.60 7.90
C THR A 91 0.45 8.15 6.91
N SER A 92 -0.24 9.23 7.30
CA SER A 92 -1.18 9.95 6.43
C SER A 92 -0.84 11.42 6.42
N LEU A 93 -1.01 12.07 5.27
CA LEU A 93 -0.74 13.48 5.05
C LEU A 93 -2.03 14.19 4.64
N LEU A 94 -2.21 15.40 5.16
CA LEU A 94 -3.33 16.28 4.86
C LEU A 94 -3.00 17.22 3.68
N PRO A 95 -4.02 17.77 3.00
CA PRO A 95 -3.81 18.84 2.03
C PRO A 95 -3.00 20.00 2.64
N GLY A 96 -1.95 20.42 1.94
CA GLY A 96 -1.00 21.45 2.37
C GLY A 96 0.27 20.91 3.01
N ASP A 97 0.31 19.63 3.40
CA ASP A 97 1.50 19.03 4.02
C ASP A 97 2.65 18.88 3.01
N ALA A 98 3.88 19.02 3.53
CA ALA A 98 5.09 18.64 2.81
C ALA A 98 5.26 17.11 2.83
N ILE A 99 5.66 16.55 1.70
CA ILE A 99 6.07 15.15 1.57
C ILE A 99 7.59 15.12 1.70
N THR A 100 8.10 14.52 2.78
CA THR A 100 9.53 14.43 3.08
C THR A 100 10.07 13.04 2.74
N VAL A 101 11.40 12.88 2.79
CA VAL A 101 12.04 11.55 2.72
C VAL A 101 11.52 10.64 3.84
N GLU A 102 11.34 11.15 5.06
CA GLU A 102 10.76 10.38 6.16
C GLU A 102 9.36 9.85 5.82
N HIS A 103 8.49 10.68 5.24
CA HIS A 103 7.16 10.25 4.83
C HIS A 103 7.21 9.17 3.74
N VAL A 104 8.21 9.16 2.87
CA VAL A 104 8.40 8.06 1.91
C VAL A 104 8.87 6.80 2.63
N MET A 105 9.83 6.92 3.55
CA MET A 105 10.33 5.80 4.35
C MET A 105 9.23 5.19 5.24
N ASP A 106 8.31 5.99 5.78
CA ASP A 106 7.13 5.52 6.51
C ASP A 106 6.25 4.59 5.66
N GLN A 107 6.29 4.68 4.33
CA GLN A 107 5.48 3.84 3.44
C GLN A 107 6.28 2.67 2.84
N THR A 108 7.61 2.80 2.73
CA THR A 108 8.43 1.91 1.92
C THR A 108 9.66 1.34 2.61
N GLY A 109 9.94 1.72 3.86
CA GLY A 109 11.12 1.33 4.61
C GLY A 109 11.13 -0.14 5.00
N ILE A 110 11.65 -0.99 4.12
CA ILE A 110 11.87 -2.43 4.35
C ILE A 110 13.30 -2.82 3.96
N THR A 111 13.75 -4.01 4.37
CA THR A 111 15.11 -4.52 4.10
C THR A 111 15.28 -5.18 2.72
N TYR A 112 14.20 -5.37 1.96
CA TYR A 112 14.17 -6.00 0.63
C TYR A 112 13.42 -5.10 -0.36
N ALA A 113 13.85 -3.83 -0.42
CA ALA A 113 13.11 -2.72 -1.02
C ALA A 113 13.31 -2.54 -2.53
N LYS A 114 14.09 -3.41 -3.17
CA LYS A 114 14.45 -3.30 -4.58
C LYS A 114 13.20 -3.25 -5.45
N SER A 115 13.11 -2.21 -6.27
CA SER A 115 12.10 -2.10 -7.30
C SER A 115 12.53 -2.94 -8.51
N THR A 116 11.62 -3.75 -9.04
CA THR A 116 11.84 -4.64 -10.18
C THR A 116 11.02 -4.17 -11.38
N LEU A 117 11.46 -4.57 -12.58
CA LEU A 117 10.70 -4.40 -13.81
C LEU A 117 10.75 -5.73 -14.56
N ASN A 118 9.63 -6.44 -14.56
CA ASN A 118 9.54 -7.80 -15.09
C ASN A 118 8.61 -7.82 -16.31
N GLU A 119 8.77 -8.84 -17.14
CA GLU A 119 7.86 -9.13 -18.24
C GLU A 119 6.89 -10.24 -17.81
N MET A 120 5.59 -9.98 -17.91
CA MET A 120 4.54 -10.94 -17.55
C MET A 120 3.48 -11.03 -18.64
N THR A 121 3.00 -12.22 -18.93
CA THR A 121 1.84 -12.38 -19.82
C THR A 121 0.56 -11.90 -19.14
N GLY A 122 -0.46 -11.52 -19.91
CA GLY A 122 -1.77 -11.17 -19.35
C GLY A 122 -2.38 -12.30 -18.49
N GLU A 123 -2.15 -13.55 -18.88
CA GLU A 123 -2.52 -14.73 -18.10
C GLU A 123 -1.79 -14.77 -16.74
N MET A 124 -0.46 -14.57 -16.75
CA MET A 124 0.33 -14.56 -15.51
C MET A 124 -0.10 -13.44 -14.57
N ILE A 125 -0.43 -12.25 -15.12
CA ILE A 125 -0.97 -11.12 -14.35
C ILE A 125 -2.27 -11.53 -13.64
N LYS A 126 -3.21 -12.18 -14.35
CA LYS A 126 -4.45 -12.67 -13.73
C LYS A 126 -4.16 -13.70 -12.65
N LEU A 127 -3.27 -14.66 -12.90
CA LEU A 127 -2.92 -15.71 -11.94
C LEU A 127 -2.35 -15.12 -10.64
N VAL A 128 -1.43 -14.16 -10.74
CA VAL A 128 -0.86 -13.48 -9.56
C VAL A 128 -1.94 -12.75 -8.75
N LEU A 129 -2.85 -12.03 -9.42
CA LEU A 129 -3.92 -11.32 -8.73
C LEU A 129 -4.94 -12.27 -8.07
N GLU A 130 -5.26 -13.40 -8.72
CA GLU A 130 -6.12 -14.45 -8.16
C GLU A 130 -5.50 -15.13 -6.94
N ASP A 131 -4.20 -15.44 -6.98
CA ASP A 131 -3.48 -16.06 -5.86
C ASP A 131 -3.47 -15.13 -4.62
N ILE A 132 -3.22 -13.85 -4.84
CA ILE A 132 -3.27 -12.83 -3.77
C ILE A 132 -4.70 -12.67 -3.23
N ALA A 133 -5.70 -12.66 -4.13
CA ALA A 133 -7.10 -12.60 -3.73
C ALA A 133 -7.52 -13.85 -2.94
N ASP A 134 -7.00 -15.03 -3.27
CA ASP A 134 -7.29 -16.25 -2.51
C ASP A 134 -6.73 -16.22 -1.11
N ASN A 135 -5.48 -15.74 -0.94
CA ASN A 135 -4.91 -15.58 0.38
C ASN A 135 -5.75 -14.67 1.29
N LEU A 136 -6.27 -13.58 0.73
CA LEU A 136 -7.02 -12.58 1.49
C LEU A 136 -8.48 -12.99 1.75
N PHE A 137 -9.15 -13.49 0.71
CA PHE A 137 -10.58 -13.80 0.72
C PHE A 137 -10.83 -15.30 0.83
N ASN A 138 -9.88 -16.06 1.40
CA ASN A 138 -10.10 -17.45 1.72
C ASN A 138 -11.27 -17.57 2.72
N PRO A 139 -12.28 -18.43 2.47
CA PRO A 139 -13.38 -18.61 3.41
C PRO A 139 -12.93 -19.22 4.74
N ASP A 140 -11.81 -19.94 4.76
CA ASP A 140 -11.22 -20.47 5.98
C ASP A 140 -10.16 -19.49 6.52
N PRO A 141 -10.39 -18.86 7.68
CA PRO A 141 -9.45 -17.90 8.27
C PRO A 141 -8.10 -18.52 8.62
N TYR A 142 -7.99 -19.84 8.70
CA TYR A 142 -6.71 -20.52 8.94
C TYR A 142 -5.72 -20.35 7.77
N TYR A 143 -6.23 -20.10 6.56
CA TYR A 143 -5.41 -19.85 5.37
C TYR A 143 -5.17 -18.36 5.11
N GLN A 144 -5.79 -17.46 5.88
CA GLN A 144 -5.59 -16.01 5.73
C GLN A 144 -4.27 -15.58 6.38
N MET A 145 -3.38 -14.93 5.61
CA MET A 145 -2.06 -14.50 6.12
C MET A 145 -1.99 -13.03 6.55
N GLY A 146 -3.14 -12.33 6.61
CA GLY A 146 -3.25 -11.03 7.28
C GLY A 146 -2.78 -9.80 6.49
N GLY A 147 -2.66 -9.90 5.15
CA GLY A 147 -2.42 -8.77 4.24
C GLY A 147 -3.70 -8.10 3.75
N ASP A 148 -3.55 -7.14 2.84
CA ASP A 148 -4.61 -6.58 2.00
C ASP A 148 -4.26 -6.87 0.51
N MET A 149 -5.15 -6.59 -0.44
CA MET A 149 -4.84 -6.82 -1.86
C MET A 149 -3.60 -6.06 -2.30
N VAL A 150 -2.85 -6.62 -3.24
CA VAL A 150 -1.80 -5.86 -3.92
C VAL A 150 -2.40 -4.62 -4.58
N ARG A 151 -1.71 -3.49 -4.45
CA ARG A 151 -2.10 -2.23 -5.05
C ARG A 151 -1.68 -2.24 -6.50
N VAL A 152 -2.62 -1.89 -7.39
CA VAL A 152 -2.46 -2.05 -8.82
C VAL A 152 -2.48 -0.68 -9.52
N GLY A 153 -1.40 -0.35 -10.22
CA GLY A 153 -1.32 0.79 -11.14
C GLY A 153 -1.55 0.36 -12.59
N GLY A 154 -2.18 1.22 -13.38
CA GLY A 154 -2.39 1.03 -14.83
C GLY A 154 -3.52 0.08 -15.20
N LEU A 155 -3.65 -1.05 -14.47
CA LEU A 155 -4.66 -2.08 -14.72
C LEU A 155 -5.94 -1.86 -13.89
N ARG A 156 -7.08 -1.75 -14.55
CA ARG A 156 -8.41 -1.81 -13.93
C ARG A 156 -8.93 -3.24 -13.92
N TYR A 157 -9.71 -3.59 -12.91
CA TYR A 157 -10.35 -4.90 -12.83
C TYR A 157 -11.61 -4.85 -11.97
N ALA A 158 -12.40 -5.90 -12.07
CA ALA A 158 -13.48 -6.21 -11.14
C ALA A 158 -13.14 -7.44 -10.30
N ILE A 159 -13.63 -7.47 -9.07
CA ILE A 159 -13.42 -8.58 -8.13
C ILE A 159 -14.72 -8.99 -7.44
N ASP A 160 -14.99 -10.28 -7.40
CA ASP A 160 -16.00 -10.91 -6.53
C ASP A 160 -15.29 -11.68 -5.41
N PRO A 161 -15.18 -11.13 -4.19
CA PRO A 161 -14.50 -11.79 -3.08
C PRO A 161 -15.11 -13.13 -2.67
N MET A 162 -16.40 -13.35 -3.00
CA MET A 162 -17.14 -14.56 -2.63
C MET A 162 -17.05 -15.66 -3.68
N ALA A 163 -16.47 -15.38 -4.85
CA ALA A 163 -16.29 -16.37 -5.89
C ALA A 163 -15.19 -17.39 -5.52
N PRO A 164 -15.22 -18.61 -6.11
CA PRO A 164 -14.16 -19.60 -5.94
C PRO A 164 -12.79 -19.08 -6.40
N ILE A 165 -11.72 -19.71 -5.89
CA ILE A 165 -10.35 -19.47 -6.34
C ILE A 165 -10.23 -19.58 -7.87
N GLY A 166 -9.58 -18.59 -8.49
CA GLY A 166 -9.37 -18.53 -9.93
C GLY A 166 -10.51 -17.85 -10.72
N GLU A 167 -11.64 -17.59 -10.05
CA GLU A 167 -12.83 -16.93 -10.64
C GLU A 167 -13.18 -15.61 -9.95
N ARG A 168 -12.35 -15.10 -9.03
CA ARG A 168 -12.63 -13.84 -8.33
C ARG A 168 -12.44 -12.63 -9.22
N LEU A 169 -11.47 -12.66 -10.13
CA LEU A 169 -11.04 -11.52 -10.95
C LEU A 169 -11.68 -11.56 -12.33
N SER A 170 -12.21 -10.42 -12.78
CA SER A 170 -12.84 -10.24 -14.10
C SER A 170 -12.56 -8.84 -14.65
N ASP A 171 -12.87 -8.60 -15.93
CA ASP A 171 -12.83 -7.27 -16.55
C ASP A 171 -11.44 -6.59 -16.45
N LEU A 172 -10.35 -7.35 -16.64
CA LEU A 172 -8.97 -6.83 -16.60
C LEU A 172 -8.71 -5.94 -17.82
N GLU A 173 -8.58 -4.63 -17.59
CA GLU A 173 -8.43 -3.62 -18.63
C GLU A 173 -7.20 -2.73 -18.41
N LEU A 174 -6.41 -2.56 -19.46
CA LEU A 174 -5.31 -1.60 -19.51
C LEU A 174 -5.66 -0.53 -20.55
N ASN A 175 -5.64 0.75 -20.16
CA ASN A 175 -6.02 1.87 -21.01
C ASN A 175 -7.42 1.72 -21.66
N GLY A 176 -8.38 1.20 -20.88
CA GLY A 176 -9.77 1.00 -21.31
C GLY A 176 -9.96 -0.12 -22.35
N LYS A 177 -8.98 -1.01 -22.49
CA LYS A 177 -9.07 -2.19 -23.36
C LYS A 177 -8.78 -3.45 -22.56
N PRO A 178 -9.51 -4.55 -22.79
CA PRO A 178 -9.17 -5.84 -22.20
C PRO A 178 -7.72 -6.22 -22.51
N ILE A 179 -7.00 -6.71 -21.51
CA ILE A 179 -5.65 -7.26 -21.73
C ILE A 179 -5.75 -8.58 -22.49
N ASP A 180 -4.75 -8.87 -23.32
CA ASP A 180 -4.62 -10.13 -24.04
C ASP A 180 -3.87 -11.13 -23.14
N PRO A 181 -4.45 -12.30 -22.82
CA PRO A 181 -3.79 -13.32 -22.00
C PRO A 181 -2.41 -13.75 -22.52
N ALA A 182 -2.22 -13.76 -23.85
CA ALA A 182 -0.98 -14.21 -24.48
C ALA A 182 0.05 -13.09 -24.68
N ARG A 183 -0.36 -11.82 -24.54
CA ARG A 183 0.54 -10.68 -24.69
C ARG A 183 1.37 -10.46 -23.44
N THR A 184 2.63 -10.08 -23.64
CA THR A 184 3.56 -9.66 -22.59
C THR A 184 3.42 -8.16 -22.28
N TYR A 185 3.45 -7.84 -20.99
CA TYR A 185 3.41 -6.49 -20.43
C TYR A 185 4.59 -6.27 -19.48
N LYS A 186 5.08 -5.04 -19.40
CA LYS A 186 6.08 -4.63 -18.41
C LYS A 186 5.39 -4.33 -17.09
N VAL A 187 5.75 -5.08 -16.06
CA VAL A 187 5.18 -4.98 -14.72
C VAL A 187 6.26 -4.55 -13.74
N ALA A 188 6.11 -3.35 -13.17
CA ALA A 188 6.96 -2.90 -12.09
C ALA A 188 6.46 -3.44 -10.75
N GLY A 189 7.38 -3.85 -9.88
CA GLY A 189 7.07 -4.35 -8.54
C GLY A 189 8.12 -3.92 -7.53
N TRP A 190 7.91 -4.24 -6.26
CA TRP A 190 8.91 -4.15 -5.21
C TRP A 190 8.57 -5.09 -4.07
N ALA A 191 9.43 -5.16 -3.04
CA ALA A 191 9.25 -6.03 -1.88
C ALA A 191 9.28 -7.54 -2.21
N SER A 192 10.07 -7.95 -3.21
CA SER A 192 10.35 -9.37 -3.42
C SER A 192 11.22 -9.91 -2.30
N VAL A 193 10.78 -10.99 -1.65
CA VAL A 193 11.60 -11.71 -0.67
C VAL A 193 12.73 -12.52 -1.32
N ASN A 194 12.61 -12.82 -2.61
CA ASN A 194 13.71 -13.40 -3.38
C ASN A 194 14.77 -12.34 -3.63
N PRO A 195 16.07 -12.68 -3.47
CA PRO A 195 17.17 -11.77 -3.72
C PRO A 195 17.04 -11.06 -5.08
N GLN A 196 17.29 -9.75 -5.07
CA GLN A 196 17.29 -8.91 -6.26
C GLN A 196 18.69 -8.35 -6.49
N PRO A 197 19.07 -8.06 -7.76
CA PRO A 197 20.36 -7.44 -8.04
C PRO A 197 20.52 -6.10 -7.30
N ASP A 198 21.70 -5.87 -6.72
CA ASP A 198 21.98 -4.70 -5.88
C ASP A 198 21.89 -3.37 -6.66
N GLU A 199 22.14 -3.42 -7.97
CA GLU A 199 22.07 -2.28 -8.87
C GLU A 199 20.64 -1.77 -9.13
N LEU A 200 19.61 -2.55 -8.78
CA LEU A 200 18.24 -2.09 -8.87
C LEU A 200 18.01 -0.96 -7.85
N PRO A 201 17.26 0.09 -8.23
CA PRO A 201 16.94 1.15 -7.30
C PRO A 201 16.00 0.63 -6.22
N ASP A 202 16.15 1.14 -5.01
CA ASP A 202 15.18 0.89 -3.96
C ASP A 202 13.92 1.72 -4.19
N ILE A 203 12.78 1.22 -3.73
CA ILE A 203 11.48 1.85 -3.99
C ILE A 203 11.41 3.30 -3.49
N TRP A 204 12.08 3.65 -2.39
CA TRP A 204 12.08 5.03 -1.88
C TRP A 204 12.80 5.98 -2.83
N ASP A 205 13.83 5.52 -3.56
CA ASP A 205 14.53 6.34 -4.54
C ASP A 205 13.64 6.57 -5.77
N VAL A 206 12.94 5.53 -6.23
CA VAL A 206 11.96 5.61 -7.31
C VAL A 206 10.83 6.59 -6.97
N VAL A 207 10.26 6.49 -5.76
CA VAL A 207 9.20 7.39 -5.30
C VAL A 207 9.74 8.81 -5.09
N ALA A 208 10.93 8.97 -4.52
CA ALA A 208 11.52 10.30 -4.32
C ALA A 208 11.84 11.01 -5.63
N GLU A 209 12.32 10.30 -6.65
CA GLU A 209 12.52 10.83 -8.00
C GLU A 209 11.21 11.35 -8.58
N TYR A 210 10.15 10.54 -8.56
CA TYR A 210 8.83 10.93 -9.01
C TYR A 210 8.28 12.17 -8.28
N LEU A 211 8.37 12.18 -6.94
CA LEU A 211 7.89 13.30 -6.13
C LEU A 211 8.62 14.61 -6.46
N ARG A 212 9.96 14.57 -6.63
CA ARG A 212 10.75 15.75 -7.00
C ARG A 212 10.38 16.30 -8.38
N ASP A 213 10.06 15.41 -9.32
CA ASP A 213 9.61 15.80 -10.66
C ASP A 213 8.22 16.46 -10.60
N GLN A 214 7.27 15.83 -9.90
CA GLN A 214 5.90 16.33 -9.79
C GLN A 214 5.80 17.63 -8.98
N LYS A 215 6.63 17.79 -7.93
CA LYS A 215 6.70 18.92 -6.98
C LYS A 215 5.44 19.11 -6.11
N VAL A 216 4.26 18.92 -6.69
CA VAL A 216 2.97 19.01 -6.01
C VAL A 216 2.08 17.86 -6.47
N ILE A 217 1.61 17.05 -5.53
CA ILE A 217 0.69 15.94 -5.78
C ILE A 217 -0.75 16.44 -5.71
N ARG A 218 -1.47 16.33 -6.82
CA ARG A 218 -2.84 16.83 -7.02
C ARG A 218 -3.74 15.73 -7.55
N ASP A 219 -5.06 15.87 -7.32
CA ASP A 219 -6.11 15.09 -7.98
C ASP A 219 -5.90 13.57 -7.99
N VAL A 220 -5.30 13.03 -6.92
CA VAL A 220 -4.99 11.60 -6.81
C VAL A 220 -6.27 10.79 -6.80
N THR A 221 -6.52 10.09 -7.91
CA THR A 221 -7.67 9.21 -8.06
C THR A 221 -7.23 7.77 -7.81
N PRO A 222 -7.55 7.17 -6.67
CA PRO A 222 -7.15 5.80 -6.37
C PRO A 222 -7.81 4.82 -7.35
N ASN A 223 -7.03 3.89 -7.89
CA ASN A 223 -7.48 2.83 -8.78
C ASN A 223 -8.23 1.72 -8.02
N ILE A 224 -9.42 2.04 -7.54
CA ILE A 224 -10.29 1.13 -6.80
C ILE A 224 -10.97 0.17 -7.78
N PRO A 225 -10.88 -1.17 -7.58
CA PRO A 225 -11.54 -2.12 -8.46
C PRO A 225 -13.05 -2.11 -8.27
N LYS A 226 -13.78 -2.55 -9.29
CA LYS A 226 -15.22 -2.77 -9.17
C LYS A 226 -15.48 -4.00 -8.30
N VAL A 227 -15.96 -3.81 -7.09
CA VAL A 227 -16.26 -4.92 -6.17
C VAL A 227 -17.69 -5.43 -6.38
N LYS A 228 -17.83 -6.74 -6.60
CA LYS A 228 -19.08 -7.47 -6.82
C LYS A 228 -19.45 -8.27 -5.56
N GLY A 229 -20.70 -8.75 -5.49
CA GLY A 229 -21.12 -9.76 -4.50
C GLY A 229 -21.26 -9.30 -3.04
N ILE A 230 -20.80 -8.09 -2.65
CA ILE A 230 -20.73 -7.66 -1.25
C ILE A 230 -21.58 -6.43 -0.89
N ALA A 231 -22.56 -6.06 -1.72
CA ALA A 231 -23.38 -4.87 -1.49
C ALA A 231 -24.16 -4.87 -0.15
N ALA A 232 -24.42 -6.06 0.41
CA ALA A 232 -25.07 -6.21 1.71
C ALA A 232 -24.10 -6.16 2.91
N ASN A 233 -22.79 -6.06 2.67
CA ASN A 233 -21.80 -5.99 3.75
C ASN A 233 -21.86 -4.60 4.42
N PRO A 234 -22.16 -4.50 5.73
CA PRO A 234 -22.28 -3.21 6.42
C PRO A 234 -20.97 -2.42 6.50
N GLY A 235 -19.82 -3.08 6.31
CA GLY A 235 -18.51 -2.45 6.23
C GLY A 235 -18.12 -2.02 4.80
N PHE A 236 -18.93 -2.32 3.79
CA PHE A 236 -18.68 -1.90 2.41
C PHE A 236 -19.40 -0.59 2.12
N VAL A 237 -18.62 0.44 1.83
CA VAL A 237 -19.12 1.70 1.27
C VAL A 237 -18.82 1.65 -0.22
N ALA A 238 -19.87 1.55 -1.04
CA ALA A 238 -19.70 1.65 -2.48
C ALA A 238 -19.08 3.02 -2.82
N SER A 239 -17.88 3.02 -3.42
CA SER A 239 -17.33 4.23 -4.03
C SER A 239 -18.29 4.69 -5.13
N GLY A 240 -18.68 5.97 -5.08
CA GLY A 240 -19.78 6.57 -5.82
C GLY A 240 -19.84 6.22 -7.31
N SER A 241 -21.08 6.09 -7.79
CA SER A 241 -21.49 6.06 -9.20
C SER A 241 -20.98 7.25 -9.99
#